data_AF-A0A542YUI8-F1
#
_entry.id   AF-A0A542YUI8-F1
#
_cell.length_a   1.000
_cell.length_b   1.000
_cell.length_c   1.000
_cell.angle_alpha   90.00
_cell.angle_beta   90.00
_cell.angle_gamma   90.00
#
_symmetry.space_group_name_H-M   'P 1'
#
loop_
_entity.id
_entity.type
_entity.pdbx_description
1 polymer ?
#
loop_
_entity_poly.entity_id
_entity_poly.type
_entity_poly.pdbx_seq_one_letter_code
_entity_poly.pdbx_strand_id
1 'polypeptide(L)'
;MTSPGDASPGDAPPGDGLGGLATTELAAAVVRALLAVDRSVATAESLTGGLVSAALTTVPGASAVVRGGVVSYATEVKQTVLGVPGDLLETLGAVSAETAVAMADGTRRVLEADWGVATTGVAGPDPAEGKPVGRVHLAVTGPPSDGAREEVRLSRTLNLTGTRDQIRDETVRQALDLLLAALEGDNPRDSGTGKVRLTPWTPGFRSEGGIGDGSATT
;
A
#
# COMPACT_ATOMS: atom_id res chain seq x y z
N MET A 1 -44.12 -32.12 10.74
CA MET A 1 -43.19 -31.62 11.79
C MET A 1 -41.88 -32.37 11.63
N THR A 2 -40.93 -31.79 10.90
CA THR A 2 -39.58 -32.33 10.71
C THR A 2 -38.61 -31.39 11.39
N SER A 3 -37.93 -31.87 12.42
CA SER A 3 -36.89 -31.12 13.14
C SER A 3 -35.70 -30.80 12.23
N PRO A 4 -35.07 -29.62 12.38
CA PRO A 4 -33.82 -29.31 11.69
C PRO A 4 -32.65 -30.04 12.33
N GLY A 5 -31.77 -30.58 11.49
CA GLY A 5 -30.61 -31.38 11.89
C GLY A 5 -29.47 -30.55 12.48
N ASP A 6 -28.78 -31.19 13.42
CA ASP A 6 -27.45 -30.79 13.90
C ASP A 6 -26.45 -30.87 12.75
N ALA A 7 -25.82 -29.74 12.45
CA ALA A 7 -24.59 -29.70 11.66
C ALA A 7 -23.42 -29.85 12.64
N SER A 8 -22.70 -30.98 12.56
CA SER A 8 -21.42 -31.16 13.25
C SER A 8 -20.40 -30.12 12.77
N PRO A 9 -19.53 -29.58 13.65
CA PRO A 9 -18.46 -28.67 13.25
C PRO A 9 -17.38 -29.48 12.53
N GLY A 10 -17.38 -29.38 11.20
CA GLY A 10 -16.33 -29.93 10.35
C GLY A 10 -15.06 -29.09 10.49
N ASP A 11 -13.99 -29.77 10.92
CA ASP A 11 -12.59 -29.60 10.54
C ASP A 11 -12.35 -28.44 9.54
N ALA A 12 -12.07 -27.26 10.07
CA ALA A 12 -11.41 -26.22 9.30
C ALA A 12 -9.94 -26.66 9.12
N PRO A 13 -9.42 -26.79 7.89
CA PRO A 13 -8.01 -27.10 7.71
C PRO A 13 -7.16 -26.03 8.41
N PRO A 14 -5.99 -26.40 9.00
CA PRO A 14 -5.08 -25.42 9.55
C PRO A 14 -4.69 -24.48 8.42
N GLY A 15 -5.03 -23.19 8.58
CA GLY A 15 -4.72 -22.16 7.60
C GLY A 15 -3.24 -22.22 7.25
N ASP A 16 -2.96 -22.49 5.99
CA ASP A 16 -1.75 -22.12 5.29
C ASP A 16 -1.40 -20.69 5.75
N GLY A 17 -0.27 -20.59 6.48
CA GLY A 17 0.12 -19.38 7.19
C GLY A 17 0.02 -18.13 6.30
N LEU A 18 -0.25 -16.99 6.92
CA LEU A 18 -0.42 -15.66 6.32
C LEU A 18 0.29 -15.50 4.96
N GLY A 19 -0.44 -15.76 3.86
CA GLY A 19 0.02 -15.62 2.49
C GLY A 19 0.50 -16.92 1.85
N GLY A 20 -0.17 -17.34 0.78
CA GLY A 20 0.24 -18.47 -0.04
C GLY A 20 1.69 -18.34 -0.55
N LEU A 21 2.26 -19.45 -1.02
CA LEU A 21 3.68 -19.59 -1.42
C LEU A 21 4.22 -18.40 -2.24
N ALA A 22 3.45 -17.92 -3.23
CA ALA A 22 3.84 -16.80 -4.08
C ALA A 22 4.05 -15.48 -3.30
N THR A 23 3.23 -15.20 -2.28
CA THR A 23 3.39 -14.02 -1.42
C THR A 23 4.67 -14.12 -0.58
N THR A 24 4.98 -15.31 -0.08
CA THR A 24 6.21 -15.57 0.68
C THR A 24 7.45 -15.38 -0.19
N GLU A 25 7.42 -15.87 -1.43
CA GLU A 25 8.54 -15.70 -2.39
C GLU A 25 8.76 -14.22 -2.75
N LEU A 26 7.70 -13.46 -2.99
CA LEU A 26 7.77 -12.02 -3.25
C LEU A 26 8.32 -11.25 -2.04
N ALA A 27 7.82 -11.54 -0.83
CA ALA A 27 8.34 -10.90 0.38
C ALA A 27 9.84 -11.19 0.55
N ALA A 28 10.26 -12.43 0.32
CA ALA A 28 11.66 -12.82 0.39
C ALA A 28 12.51 -12.10 -0.68
N ALA A 29 11.98 -11.92 -1.90
CA ALA A 29 12.65 -11.16 -2.95
C ALA A 29 12.82 -9.68 -2.59
N VAL A 30 11.78 -9.04 -2.06
CA VAL A 30 11.82 -7.65 -1.58
C VAL A 30 12.88 -7.48 -0.48
N VAL A 31 12.87 -8.33 0.55
CA VAL A 31 13.83 -8.24 1.65
C VAL A 31 15.26 -8.43 1.15
N ARG A 32 15.51 -9.38 0.24
CA ARG A 32 16.84 -9.55 -0.38
C ARG A 32 17.25 -8.32 -1.18
N ALA A 33 16.34 -7.73 -1.96
CA ALA A 33 16.64 -6.55 -2.77
C ALA A 33 17.01 -5.35 -1.89
N LEU A 34 16.26 -5.10 -0.81
CA LEU A 34 16.53 -4.03 0.16
C LEU A 34 17.87 -4.24 0.89
N LEU A 35 18.16 -5.47 1.33
CA LEU A 35 19.43 -5.82 1.97
C LEU A 35 20.63 -5.57 1.04
N ALA A 36 20.48 -5.84 -0.26
CA ALA A 36 21.55 -5.68 -1.23
C ALA A 36 21.99 -4.21 -1.44
N VAL A 37 21.11 -3.25 -1.11
CA VAL A 37 21.36 -1.81 -1.27
C VAL A 37 21.36 -1.04 0.05
N ASP A 38 21.30 -1.75 1.19
CA ASP A 38 21.22 -1.17 2.55
C ASP A 38 20.11 -0.12 2.69
N ARG A 39 18.93 -0.43 2.14
CA ARG A 39 17.74 0.43 2.21
C ARG A 39 16.66 -0.19 3.06
N SER A 40 15.86 0.68 3.63
CA SER A 40 14.79 0.32 4.55
C SER A 40 13.40 0.55 3.96
N VAL A 41 12.39 -0.11 4.51
CA VAL A 41 11.00 -0.02 4.08
C VAL A 41 10.05 0.13 5.26
N ALA A 42 9.01 0.93 5.08
CA ALA A 42 7.87 1.09 5.96
C ALA A 42 6.55 0.90 5.21
N THR A 43 5.51 0.46 5.91
CA THR A 43 4.18 0.21 5.34
C THR A 43 3.11 1.14 5.94
N ALA A 44 2.11 1.48 5.14
CA ALA A 44 0.87 2.13 5.55
C ALA A 44 -0.30 1.28 5.06
N GLU A 45 -1.01 0.62 5.98
CA GLU A 45 -2.00 -0.39 5.64
C GLU A 45 -3.40 0.02 6.07
N SER A 46 -4.34 0.05 5.13
CA SER A 46 -5.77 0.19 5.44
C SER A 46 -6.45 -1.18 5.31
N LEU A 47 -6.99 -1.53 4.14
CA LEU A 47 -7.78 -2.77 3.97
C LEU A 47 -7.04 -4.07 4.32
N THR A 48 -5.71 -4.11 4.18
CA THR A 48 -4.90 -5.29 4.49
C THR A 48 -4.73 -5.50 5.99
N GLY A 49 -4.74 -4.43 6.79
CA GLY A 49 -4.73 -4.51 8.25
C GLY A 49 -3.44 -5.07 8.85
N GLY A 50 -2.28 -4.83 8.22
CA GLY A 50 -0.98 -5.30 8.72
C GLY A 50 -0.42 -6.52 7.98
N LEU A 51 -1.13 -7.06 7.00
CA LEU A 51 -0.71 -8.26 6.28
C LEU A 51 0.53 -8.05 5.40
N VAL A 52 0.77 -6.84 4.86
CA VAL A 52 2.00 -6.56 4.11
C VAL A 52 3.20 -6.60 5.06
N SER A 53 3.06 -5.96 6.22
CA SER A 53 4.06 -5.98 7.28
C SER A 53 4.32 -7.41 7.76
N ALA A 54 3.25 -8.17 8.00
CA ALA A 54 3.35 -9.58 8.40
C ALA A 54 4.14 -10.39 7.36
N ALA A 55 3.78 -10.29 6.08
CA ALA A 55 4.47 -11.01 5.00
C ALA A 55 5.96 -10.66 4.91
N LEU A 56 6.35 -9.40 5.11
CA LEU A 56 7.77 -9.00 5.12
C LEU A 56 8.50 -9.55 6.34
N THR A 57 7.88 -9.48 7.53
CA THR A 57 8.52 -9.86 8.80
C THR A 57 8.64 -11.36 9.02
N THR A 58 7.98 -12.21 8.23
CA THR A 58 8.22 -13.66 8.24
C THR A 58 9.55 -14.05 7.58
N VAL A 59 10.17 -13.16 6.81
CA VAL A 59 11.42 -13.42 6.09
C VAL A 59 12.62 -13.26 7.03
N PRO A 60 13.53 -14.25 7.12
CA PRO A 60 14.79 -14.09 7.87
C PRO A 60 15.61 -12.88 7.39
N GLY A 61 16.09 -12.08 8.34
CA GLY A 61 16.83 -10.84 8.06
C GLY A 61 15.97 -9.59 7.84
N ALA A 62 14.63 -9.72 7.86
CA ALA A 62 13.71 -8.59 7.68
C ALA A 62 13.93 -7.46 8.70
N SER A 63 14.39 -7.76 9.92
CA SER A 63 14.66 -6.75 10.96
C SER A 63 15.74 -5.74 10.59
N ALA A 64 16.59 -6.03 9.60
CA ALA A 64 17.59 -5.08 9.11
C ALA A 64 17.00 -4.02 8.17
N VAL A 65 15.87 -4.30 7.51
CA VAL A 65 15.31 -3.44 6.46
C VAL A 65 13.89 -2.97 6.74
N VAL A 66 13.08 -3.74 7.47
CA VAL A 66 11.70 -3.36 7.80
C VAL A 66 11.69 -2.48 9.05
N ARG A 67 11.33 -1.20 8.90
CA ARG A 67 11.25 -0.23 10.01
C ARG A 67 9.99 -0.41 10.86
N GLY A 68 8.92 -0.89 10.23
CA GLY A 68 7.62 -1.07 10.85
C GLY A 68 6.48 -0.76 9.89
N GLY A 69 5.28 -0.66 10.44
CA GLY A 69 4.08 -0.35 9.69
C GLY A 69 3.08 0.44 10.49
N VAL A 70 2.31 1.28 9.81
CA VAL A 70 1.16 2.00 10.37
C VAL A 70 -0.12 1.40 9.79
N VAL A 71 -0.96 0.81 10.65
CA VAL A 71 -2.29 0.37 10.25
C VAL A 71 -3.27 1.55 10.37
N SER A 72 -3.39 2.33 9.32
CA SER A 72 -4.26 3.51 9.25
C SER A 72 -5.66 3.16 8.71
N TYR A 73 -6.37 2.27 9.42
CA TYR A 73 -7.68 1.76 8.99
C TYR A 73 -8.74 2.87 8.94
N ALA A 74 -8.82 3.68 10.00
CA ALA A 74 -9.69 4.85 10.07
C ALA A 74 -9.11 6.03 9.28
N THR A 75 -9.99 6.85 8.69
CA THR A 75 -9.60 8.02 7.87
C THR A 75 -8.81 9.05 8.69
N GLU A 76 -9.20 9.27 9.94
CA GLU A 76 -8.54 10.18 10.87
C GLU A 76 -7.10 9.75 11.16
N VAL A 77 -6.80 8.45 11.16
CA VAL A 77 -5.43 7.93 11.36
C VAL A 77 -4.57 8.24 10.14
N LYS A 78 -5.13 8.20 8.92
CA LYS A 78 -4.41 8.62 7.70
C LYS A 78 -3.98 10.07 7.81
N GLN A 79 -4.85 10.94 8.32
CA GLN A 79 -4.53 12.35 8.49
C GLN A 79 -3.57 12.60 9.66
N THR A 80 -3.91 12.14 10.86
CA THR A 80 -3.20 12.50 12.09
C THR A 80 -1.85 11.82 12.25
N VAL A 81 -1.71 10.57 11.79
CA VAL A 81 -0.45 9.82 11.89
C VAL A 81 0.36 9.97 10.62
N LEU A 82 -0.24 9.69 9.46
CA LEU A 82 0.51 9.71 8.18
C LEU A 82 0.60 11.11 7.55
N GLY A 83 -0.13 12.11 8.06
CA GLY A 83 -0.11 13.46 7.52
C GLY A 83 -0.75 13.55 6.13
N VAL A 84 -1.70 12.67 5.80
CA VAL A 84 -2.50 12.80 4.57
C VAL A 84 -3.31 14.10 4.65
N PRO A 85 -3.26 14.98 3.63
CA PRO A 85 -4.01 16.23 3.65
C PRO A 85 -5.52 16.02 3.83
N GLY A 86 -6.14 16.83 4.69
CA GLY A 86 -7.58 16.71 5.00
C GLY A 86 -8.47 17.04 3.80
N ASP A 87 -8.10 18.07 3.04
CA ASP A 87 -8.78 18.47 1.80
C ASP A 87 -8.75 17.36 0.72
N LEU A 88 -7.65 16.61 0.65
CA LEU A 88 -7.54 15.43 -0.21
C LEU A 88 -8.52 14.33 0.20
N LEU A 89 -8.62 14.05 1.50
CA LEU A 89 -9.54 13.05 2.05
C LEU A 89 -11.01 13.45 1.88
N GLU A 90 -11.32 14.74 2.04
CA GLU A 90 -12.67 15.28 1.81
C GLU A 90 -13.06 15.22 0.33
N THR A 91 -12.14 15.54 -0.58
CA THR A 91 -12.43 15.66 -2.01
C THR A 91 -12.44 14.32 -2.74
N LEU A 92 -11.43 13.48 -2.50
CA LEU A 92 -11.23 12.21 -3.22
C LEU A 92 -11.57 10.97 -2.39
N GLY A 93 -11.66 11.12 -1.07
CA GLY A 93 -11.92 10.03 -0.13
C GLY A 93 -10.67 9.25 0.27
N ALA A 94 -10.82 8.35 1.24
CA ALA A 94 -9.72 7.53 1.75
C ALA A 94 -9.29 6.46 0.73
N VAL A 95 -10.15 6.12 -0.23
CA VAL A 95 -9.88 5.13 -1.28
C VAL A 95 -9.60 5.83 -2.62
N SER A 96 -8.38 6.35 -2.80
CA SER A 96 -7.93 6.98 -4.05
C SER A 96 -6.44 6.72 -4.28
N ALA A 97 -5.96 6.95 -5.50
CA ALA A 97 -4.53 6.80 -5.81
C ALA A 97 -3.69 7.85 -5.09
N GLU A 98 -4.20 9.08 -4.99
CA GLU A 98 -3.57 10.21 -4.32
C GLU A 98 -3.47 9.98 -2.82
N THR A 99 -4.53 9.46 -2.18
CA THR A 99 -4.48 9.07 -0.77
C THR A 99 -3.46 7.94 -0.57
N ALA A 100 -3.37 6.96 -1.47
CA ALA A 100 -2.35 5.92 -1.38
C ALA A 100 -0.93 6.50 -1.45
N VAL A 101 -0.65 7.42 -2.38
CA VAL A 101 0.67 8.08 -2.48
C VAL A 101 0.98 8.89 -1.23
N ALA A 102 0.03 9.68 -0.73
CA ALA A 102 0.20 10.46 0.49
C ALA A 102 0.44 9.57 1.73
N MET A 103 -0.23 8.42 1.80
CA MET A 103 0.01 7.41 2.85
C MET A 103 1.43 6.82 2.76
N ALA A 104 1.92 6.54 1.55
CA ALA A 104 3.25 5.98 1.33
C ALA A 104 4.36 6.99 1.71
N ASP A 105 4.20 8.26 1.34
CA ASP A 105 5.09 9.33 1.81
C ASP A 105 5.03 9.51 3.33
N GLY A 106 3.82 9.46 3.88
CA GLY A 106 3.57 9.59 5.31
C GLY A 106 4.30 8.55 6.13
N THR A 107 4.25 7.28 5.70
CA THR A 107 4.90 6.20 6.44
C THR A 107 6.43 6.27 6.35
N ARG A 108 6.99 6.65 5.20
CA ARG A 108 8.44 6.95 5.08
C ARG A 108 8.88 7.98 6.09
N ARG A 109 8.15 9.10 6.15
CA ARG A 109 8.46 10.21 7.04
C ARG A 109 8.36 9.83 8.52
N VAL A 110 7.29 9.15 8.92
CA VAL A 110 7.02 8.83 10.33
C VAL A 110 7.94 7.73 10.86
N LEU A 111 8.31 6.76 10.02
CA LEU A 111 9.13 5.61 10.41
C LEU A 111 10.60 5.72 9.97
N GLU A 112 10.96 6.86 9.38
CA GLU A 112 12.30 7.17 8.88
C GLU A 112 12.82 6.05 7.96
N ALA A 113 11.99 5.65 6.99
CA ALA A 113 12.30 4.61 6.02
C ALA A 113 12.63 5.20 4.65
N ASP A 114 13.52 4.53 3.91
CA ASP A 114 13.84 4.92 2.54
C ASP A 114 12.65 4.72 1.61
N TRP A 115 11.96 3.58 1.76
CA TRP A 115 10.82 3.17 0.96
C TRP A 115 9.52 3.16 1.77
N GLY A 116 8.41 3.54 1.12
CA GLY A 116 7.07 3.52 1.68
C GLY A 116 6.13 2.75 0.78
N VAL A 117 5.40 1.80 1.34
CA VAL A 117 4.33 1.07 0.65
C VAL A 117 3.00 1.41 1.28
N ALA A 118 1.98 1.72 0.48
CA ALA A 118 0.64 1.98 0.98
C ALA A 118 -0.43 1.11 0.32
N THR A 119 -1.43 0.70 1.11
CA THR A 119 -2.63 0.01 0.65
C THR A 119 -3.89 0.72 1.13
N THR A 120 -4.80 1.07 0.22
CA THR A 120 -6.16 1.55 0.54
C THR A 120 -7.17 1.01 -0.46
N GLY A 121 -8.40 0.73 -0.03
CA GLY A 121 -9.34 -0.01 -0.86
C GLY A 121 -10.58 -0.51 -0.14
N VAL A 122 -11.50 -1.07 -0.92
CA VAL A 122 -12.77 -1.64 -0.45
C VAL A 122 -12.70 -3.15 -0.53
N ALA A 123 -12.42 -3.81 0.60
CA ALA A 123 -12.39 -5.28 0.65
C ALA A 123 -13.81 -5.92 0.70
N GLY A 124 -14.85 -5.12 0.90
CA GLY A 124 -16.24 -5.61 1.01
C GLY A 124 -16.63 -6.06 2.43
N PRO A 125 -17.85 -6.61 2.60
CA PRO A 125 -18.75 -7.05 1.53
C PRO A 125 -19.53 -5.92 0.82
N ASP A 126 -19.56 -4.72 1.39
CA ASP A 126 -20.32 -3.60 0.84
C ASP A 126 -19.42 -2.57 0.14
N PRO A 127 -19.93 -1.84 -0.87
CA PRO A 127 -19.27 -0.65 -1.41
C PRO A 127 -19.00 0.41 -0.33
N ALA A 128 -17.97 1.24 -0.53
CA ALA A 128 -17.64 2.34 0.37
C ALA A 128 -17.22 3.58 -0.42
N GLU A 129 -17.60 4.78 0.04
CA GLU A 129 -17.29 6.05 -0.63
C GLU A 129 -17.68 6.08 -2.13
N GLY A 130 -18.80 5.43 -2.50
CA GLY A 130 -19.24 5.30 -3.89
C GLY A 130 -18.37 4.37 -4.76
N LYS A 131 -17.42 3.64 -4.17
CA LYS A 131 -16.49 2.74 -4.86
C LYS A 131 -16.91 1.28 -4.64
N PRO A 132 -16.89 0.45 -5.71
CA PRO A 132 -17.31 -0.94 -5.62
C PRO A 132 -16.32 -1.77 -4.79
N VAL A 133 -16.80 -2.90 -4.26
CA VAL A 133 -15.96 -3.94 -3.68
C VAL A 133 -14.87 -4.35 -4.67
N GLY A 134 -13.65 -4.54 -4.17
CA GLY A 134 -12.49 -4.88 -4.96
C GLY A 134 -11.75 -3.69 -5.55
N ARG A 135 -12.26 -2.45 -5.41
CA ARG A 135 -11.46 -1.27 -5.76
C ARG A 135 -10.33 -1.08 -4.75
N VAL A 136 -9.09 -1.16 -5.24
CA VAL A 136 -7.88 -1.03 -4.43
C VAL A 136 -6.90 -0.08 -5.10
N HIS A 137 -6.24 0.75 -4.30
CA HIS A 137 -5.15 1.62 -4.71
C HIS A 137 -3.91 1.29 -3.88
N LEU A 138 -2.81 1.12 -4.59
CA LEU A 138 -1.48 0.86 -4.04
C LEU A 138 -0.57 2.01 -4.42
N ALA A 139 0.39 2.30 -3.55
CA ALA A 139 1.47 3.21 -3.88
C ALA A 139 2.80 2.73 -3.29
N VAL A 140 3.87 3.04 -4.01
CA VAL A 140 5.25 2.89 -3.56
C VAL A 140 5.94 4.22 -3.76
N THR A 141 6.63 4.69 -2.72
CA THR A 141 7.46 5.89 -2.76
C THR A 141 8.85 5.54 -2.27
N GLY A 142 9.87 6.18 -2.82
CA GLY A 142 11.27 5.83 -2.55
C GLY A 142 12.22 6.98 -2.89
N PRO A 143 13.52 6.80 -2.61
CA PRO A 143 14.54 7.76 -3.03
C PRO A 143 14.57 7.87 -4.57
N PRO A 144 15.23 8.90 -5.12
CA PRO A 144 15.52 8.96 -6.54
C PRO A 144 16.35 7.76 -6.99
N SER A 145 16.03 7.24 -8.18
CA SER A 145 16.86 6.23 -8.83
C SER A 145 18.22 6.80 -9.23
N ASP A 146 19.22 5.94 -9.41
CA ASP A 146 20.56 6.35 -9.78
C ASP A 146 20.56 7.22 -11.06
N GLY A 147 20.95 8.49 -10.91
CA GLY A 147 20.99 9.48 -11.98
C GLY A 147 19.68 10.26 -12.20
N ALA A 148 18.61 9.94 -11.49
CA ALA A 148 17.40 10.73 -11.43
C ALA A 148 17.48 11.82 -10.35
N ARG A 149 16.80 12.94 -10.56
CA ARG A 149 16.67 14.02 -9.57
C ARG A 149 15.38 13.92 -8.74
N GLU A 150 14.42 13.14 -9.22
CA GLU A 150 13.08 13.05 -8.65
C GLU A 150 12.92 11.73 -7.88
N GLU A 151 12.22 11.80 -6.75
CA GLU A 151 11.85 10.62 -5.96
C GLU A 151 11.01 9.64 -6.77
N VAL A 152 11.20 8.34 -6.51
CA VAL A 152 10.32 7.31 -7.06
C VAL A 152 8.92 7.47 -6.45
N ARG A 153 7.91 7.57 -7.31
CA ARG A 153 6.49 7.63 -6.93
C ARG A 153 5.68 6.80 -7.93
N LEU A 154 5.33 5.59 -7.53
CA LEU A 154 4.53 4.66 -8.32
C LEU A 154 3.16 4.45 -7.66
N SER A 155 2.12 4.32 -8.48
CA SER A 155 0.78 3.95 -8.02
C SER A 155 0.16 2.91 -8.92
N ARG A 156 -0.71 2.07 -8.36
CA ARG A 156 -1.44 1.02 -9.09
C ARG A 156 -2.88 0.98 -8.60
N THR A 157 -3.83 1.06 -9.52
CA THR A 157 -5.26 0.88 -9.24
C THR A 157 -5.69 -0.50 -9.72
N LEU A 158 -6.40 -1.23 -8.86
CA LEU A 158 -6.88 -2.59 -9.10
C LEU A 158 -8.40 -2.64 -8.97
N ASN A 159 -9.02 -3.52 -9.75
CA ASN A 159 -10.42 -3.92 -9.59
C ASN A 159 -10.42 -5.44 -9.38
N LEU A 160 -10.34 -5.85 -8.13
CA LEU A 160 -10.25 -7.25 -7.71
C LEU A 160 -11.64 -7.87 -7.57
N THR A 161 -11.71 -9.19 -7.65
CA THR A 161 -12.93 -9.97 -7.42
C THR A 161 -12.66 -11.05 -6.39
N GLY A 162 -13.71 -11.49 -5.69
CA GLY A 162 -13.62 -12.54 -4.68
C GLY A 162 -14.18 -12.12 -3.33
N THR A 163 -13.93 -12.95 -2.32
CA THR A 163 -14.28 -12.67 -0.94
C THR A 163 -13.39 -11.58 -0.35
N ARG A 164 -13.78 -11.06 0.83
CA ARG A 164 -13.00 -10.06 1.56
C ARG A 164 -11.55 -10.50 1.76
N ASP A 165 -11.32 -11.75 2.16
CA ASP A 165 -9.97 -12.25 2.41
C ASP A 165 -9.18 -12.46 1.12
N GLN A 166 -9.81 -12.98 0.06
CA GLN A 166 -9.17 -13.10 -1.26
C GLN A 166 -8.71 -11.73 -1.81
N ILE A 167 -9.53 -10.69 -1.65
CA ILE A 167 -9.18 -9.32 -2.05
C ILE A 167 -7.99 -8.81 -1.23
N ARG A 168 -7.96 -9.08 0.09
CA ARG A 168 -6.86 -8.66 0.97
C ARG A 168 -5.56 -9.38 0.64
N ASP A 169 -5.61 -10.68 0.40
CA ASP A 169 -4.42 -11.48 0.06
C ASP A 169 -3.82 -11.06 -1.29
N GLU A 170 -4.67 -10.89 -2.30
CA GLU A 170 -4.22 -10.41 -3.62
C GLU A 170 -3.69 -8.97 -3.54
N THR A 171 -4.27 -8.12 -2.66
CA THR A 171 -3.74 -6.78 -2.38
C THR A 171 -2.32 -6.83 -1.83
N VAL A 172 -2.04 -7.73 -0.89
CA VAL A 172 -0.69 -7.90 -0.31
C VAL A 172 0.30 -8.32 -1.38
N ARG A 173 -0.06 -9.32 -2.19
CA ARG A 173 0.78 -9.82 -3.28
C ARG A 173 1.13 -8.70 -4.27
N GLN A 174 0.14 -7.91 -4.67
CA GLN A 174 0.30 -6.80 -5.62
C GLN A 174 1.11 -5.64 -5.03
N ALA A 175 1.01 -5.38 -3.72
CA ALA A 175 1.82 -4.37 -3.05
C ALA A 175 3.30 -4.76 -3.02
N LEU A 176 3.61 -6.02 -2.71
CA LEU A 176 4.98 -6.55 -2.73
C LEU A 176 5.57 -6.56 -4.15
N ASP A 177 4.77 -6.96 -5.14
CA ASP A 177 5.16 -6.91 -6.56
C ASP A 177 5.48 -5.49 -7.03
N LEU A 178 4.64 -4.51 -6.66
CA LEU A 178 4.88 -3.10 -7.01
C LEU A 178 6.16 -2.57 -6.35
N LEU A 179 6.43 -2.93 -5.10
CA LEU A 179 7.66 -2.55 -4.41
C LEU A 179 8.88 -3.19 -5.06
N LEU A 180 8.82 -4.48 -5.39
CA LEU A 180 9.93 -5.18 -6.05
C LEU A 180 10.24 -4.54 -7.41
N ALA A 181 9.23 -4.24 -8.22
CA ALA A 181 9.42 -3.54 -9.49
C ALA A 181 10.05 -2.16 -9.32
N ALA A 182 9.74 -1.45 -8.23
CA ALA A 182 10.36 -0.16 -7.92
C ALA A 182 11.84 -0.32 -7.55
N LEU A 183 12.18 -1.33 -6.74
CA LEU A 183 13.55 -1.65 -6.33
C LEU A 183 14.41 -2.15 -7.50
N GLU A 184 13.82 -2.88 -8.45
CA GLU A 184 14.50 -3.32 -9.67
C GLU A 184 14.78 -2.15 -10.62
N GLY A 185 13.89 -1.15 -10.66
CA GLY A 185 14.15 0.12 -11.35
C GLY A 185 15.32 0.92 -10.76
N ASP A 186 15.58 0.73 -9.46
CA ASP A 186 16.72 1.28 -8.71
C ASP A 186 18.00 0.44 -8.85
N ASN A 187 17.92 -0.79 -9.37
CA ASN A 187 19.06 -1.71 -9.49
C ASN A 187 19.46 -1.89 -10.97
N PRO A 188 20.44 -1.15 -11.50
CA PRO A 188 20.81 -1.20 -12.92
C PRO A 188 21.62 -2.45 -13.34
N ARG A 189 21.35 -3.63 -12.78
CA ARG A 189 21.99 -4.89 -13.21
C ARG A 189 20.96 -6.00 -13.43
N ASP A 190 20.76 -6.24 -14.73
CA ASP A 190 20.13 -7.41 -15.39
C ASP A 190 18.62 -7.34 -15.66
N SER A 191 18.26 -6.77 -16.81
CA SER A 191 16.90 -6.66 -17.32
C SER A 191 16.47 -7.92 -18.08
N GLY A 192 15.37 -8.55 -17.67
CA GLY A 192 14.93 -9.80 -18.29
C GLY A 192 13.42 -10.11 -18.29
N THR A 193 12.50 -9.19 -17.95
CA THR A 193 11.05 -9.48 -18.10
C THR A 193 10.24 -8.24 -18.47
N GLY A 194 9.13 -8.49 -19.18
CA GLY A 194 8.37 -7.52 -19.98
C GLY A 194 8.05 -6.20 -19.30
N LYS A 195 8.23 -5.12 -20.07
CA LYS A 195 7.95 -3.74 -19.67
C LYS A 195 6.50 -3.58 -19.21
N VAL A 196 6.28 -3.59 -17.89
CA VAL A 196 5.08 -3.03 -17.29
C VAL A 196 5.10 -1.55 -17.63
N ARG A 197 4.01 -1.03 -18.22
CA ARG A 197 3.87 0.41 -18.46
C ARG A 197 3.70 1.09 -17.10
N LEU A 198 4.81 1.48 -16.50
CA LEU A 198 4.87 2.35 -15.34
C LEU A 198 4.23 3.68 -15.75
N THR A 199 3.26 4.16 -14.97
CA THR A 199 2.70 5.49 -15.18
C THR A 199 3.36 6.38 -14.14
N PRO A 200 4.30 7.27 -14.53
CA PRO A 200 4.84 8.26 -13.60
C PRO A 200 3.68 9.04 -12.99
N TRP A 201 3.64 9.16 -11.66
CA TRP A 201 2.64 10.00 -11.02
C TRP A 201 2.93 11.47 -11.34
N THR A 202 1.92 12.19 -11.82
CA THR A 202 1.95 13.65 -11.95
C THR A 202 1.01 14.26 -10.90
N PRO A 203 1.46 15.25 -10.12
CA PRO A 203 0.58 15.94 -9.18
C PRO A 203 -0.57 16.61 -9.93
N GLY A 204 -1.80 16.17 -9.67
CA GLY A 204 -3.04 16.78 -10.19
C GLY A 204 -3.73 17.74 -9.21
N PHE A 205 -3.25 17.86 -7.98
CA PHE A 205 -3.88 18.65 -6.93
C PHE A 205 -2.97 19.81 -6.52
N ARG A 206 -3.25 21.01 -7.04
CA ARG A 206 -2.80 22.27 -6.43
C ARG A 206 -3.95 22.76 -5.57
N SER A 207 -3.73 22.88 -4.27
CA SER A 207 -4.61 23.64 -3.40
C SER A 207 -4.49 25.13 -3.80
N GLU A 208 -5.34 25.61 -4.70
CA GLU A 208 -5.56 27.05 -4.83
C GLU A 208 -6.38 27.51 -3.63
N GLY A 209 -5.66 27.93 -2.58
CA GLY A 209 -6.22 28.43 -1.33
C GLY A 209 -5.33 29.51 -0.74
N GLY A 210 -4.91 30.47 -1.57
CA GLY A 210 -4.30 31.71 -1.11
C GLY A 210 -5.36 32.55 -0.41
N ILE A 211 -5.15 32.79 0.89
CA ILE A 211 -5.92 33.70 1.74
C ILE A 211 -6.00 35.05 1.02
N GLY A 212 -7.20 35.44 0.59
CA GLY A 212 -7.47 36.79 0.14
C GLY A 212 -7.41 37.74 1.35
N ASP A 213 -6.41 38.61 1.38
CA ASP A 213 -6.37 39.74 2.29
C ASP A 213 -7.29 40.84 1.75
N GLY A 214 -8.58 40.69 2.07
CA GLY A 214 -9.50 41.82 2.04
C GLY A 214 -9.02 42.89 3.00
N SER A 215 -8.35 43.93 2.50
CA SER A 215 -8.26 45.22 3.17
C SER A 215 -8.88 46.30 2.28
N ALA A 216 -10.11 46.64 2.63
CA ALA A 216 -10.74 47.89 2.23
C ALA A 216 -10.29 48.96 3.22
N THR A 217 -9.79 50.10 2.73
CA THR A 217 -10.11 51.43 3.31
C THR A 217 -9.68 52.57 2.38
N THR A 218 -10.69 53.39 2.03
CA THR A 218 -10.70 54.80 1.58
C THR A 218 -9.93 55.22 0.34
#